data_AF-E8X290-F1
#
_entry.id   AF-E8X290-F1
#
_cell.length_a   1.000
_cell.length_b   1.000
_cell.length_c   1.000
_cell.angle_alpha   90.00
_cell.angle_beta   90.00
_cell.angle_gamma   90.00
#
_symmetry.space_group_name_H-M   'P 1'
#
loop_
_entity.id
_entity.type
_entity.pdbx_description
1 polymer ?
#
loop_
_entity_poly.entity_id
_entity_poly.type
_entity_poly.pdbx_seq_one_letter_code
_entity_poly.pdbx_strand_id
1 'polypeptide(L)'
;MAVDWVAVQAVATSILVLTSVGAIGYAGLQLRHERNYRSVENLEKQLSFFLSENFVGARRRLAQARLDVSNEDQPALLAWSLEAPPVSVFEVLDFYEHLSLLVKKGHLDVYDVWHTFYEWAQPVYVDMQPLIESAESMYAEHYDDLEHLMRQMDEIQINRMHNQKGNHWALWTPDRIIEHYRYELESGGRPRRTRRVPAREARDIAREVVREIQQSDPDAGPVKE
;
A
#
# COMPACT_ATOMS: atom_id res chain seq x y z
N MET A 1 29.13 67.27 5.13
CA MET A 1 28.70 66.11 4.32
C MET A 1 27.17 66.07 4.38
N ALA A 2 26.50 66.36 3.26
CA ALA A 2 25.04 66.22 3.19
C ALA A 2 24.72 64.74 3.01
N VAL A 3 23.86 64.19 3.88
CA VAL A 3 23.39 62.81 3.76
C VAL A 3 22.36 62.76 2.63
N ASP A 4 22.53 61.83 1.70
CA ASP A 4 21.58 61.59 0.63
C ASP A 4 20.39 60.77 1.16
N TRP A 5 19.31 61.48 1.50
CA TRP A 5 18.09 60.88 2.04
C TRP A 5 17.37 59.96 1.05
N VAL A 6 17.57 60.15 -0.26
CA VAL A 6 16.98 59.29 -1.29
C VAL A 6 17.68 57.93 -1.29
N ALA A 7 19.01 57.92 -1.14
CA ALA A 7 19.77 56.69 -1.00
C ALA A 7 19.36 55.90 0.26
N VAL A 8 19.16 56.59 1.39
CA VAL A 8 18.69 55.97 2.65
C VAL A 8 17.30 55.35 2.48
N GLN A 9 16.37 56.05 1.83
CA GLN A 9 15.02 55.54 1.57
C GLN A 9 15.04 54.31 0.66
N ALA A 10 15.86 54.33 -0.41
CA ALA A 10 15.98 53.20 -1.32
C ALA A 10 16.53 51.94 -0.62
N VAL A 11 17.55 52.11 0.23
CA VAL A 11 18.12 51.01 1.02
C VAL A 11 17.09 50.46 2.02
N ALA A 12 16.39 51.33 2.76
CA ALA A 12 15.36 50.91 3.71
C ALA A 12 14.23 50.13 3.01
N THR A 13 13.77 50.60 1.85
CA THR A 13 12.72 49.94 1.06
C THR A 13 13.21 48.57 0.56
N SER A 14 14.47 48.48 0.13
CA SER A 14 15.08 47.23 -0.34
C SER A 14 15.18 46.20 0.77
N ILE A 15 15.60 46.61 1.98
CA ILE A 15 15.64 45.76 3.17
C ILE A 15 14.24 45.25 3.53
N LEU A 16 13.24 46.12 3.47
CA LEU A 16 11.85 45.75 3.77
C LEU A 16 11.33 44.69 2.79
N VAL A 17 11.58 44.86 1.48
CA VAL A 17 11.18 43.88 0.46
C VAL A 17 11.89 42.55 0.67
N LEU A 18 13.21 42.56 0.92
CA LEU A 18 13.97 41.33 1.17
C LEU A 18 13.48 40.60 2.43
N THR A 19 13.19 41.35 3.49
CA THR A 19 12.66 40.79 4.74
C THR A 19 11.26 40.19 4.52
N SER A 20 10.41 40.84 3.71
CA SER A 20 9.07 40.34 3.38
C SER A 20 9.14 39.05 2.57
N VAL A 21 10.02 38.97 1.56
CA VAL A 21 10.26 37.74 0.79
C VAL A 21 10.80 36.63 1.68
N GLY A 22 11.76 36.96 2.57
CA GLY A 22 12.29 36.03 3.55
C GLY A 22 11.22 35.48 4.50
N ALA A 23 10.32 36.34 4.99
CA ALA A 23 9.22 35.95 5.86
C ALA A 23 8.20 35.03 5.15
N ILE A 24 7.86 35.33 3.88
CA ILE A 24 6.99 34.47 3.07
C ILE A 24 7.64 33.10 2.84
N GLY A 25 8.94 33.07 2.53
CA GLY A 25 9.70 31.84 2.37
C GLY A 25 9.73 31.00 3.65
N TYR A 26 9.98 31.63 4.80
CA TYR A 26 9.97 30.97 6.10
C TYR A 26 8.59 30.43 6.48
N ALA A 27 7.52 31.22 6.28
CA ALA A 27 6.15 30.78 6.50
C ALA A 27 5.80 29.57 5.61
N GLY A 28 6.26 29.56 4.37
CA GLY A 28 6.12 28.40 3.46
C GLY A 28 6.80 27.13 3.99
N LEU A 29 8.00 27.25 4.57
CA LEU A 29 8.69 26.13 5.22
C LEU A 29 7.96 25.65 6.48
N GLN A 30 7.50 26.58 7.31
CA GLN A 30 6.74 26.26 8.53
C GLN A 30 5.45 25.50 8.20
N LEU A 31 4.71 25.92 7.17
CA LEU A 31 3.51 25.23 6.70
C LEU A 31 3.82 23.81 6.21
N ARG A 32 4.98 23.56 5.60
CA ARG A 32 5.39 22.20 5.20
C ARG A 32 5.66 21.33 6.42
N HIS A 33 6.34 21.85 7.43
CA HIS A 33 6.58 21.11 8.67
C HIS A 33 5.27 20.78 9.39
N GLU A 34 4.36 21.74 9.52
CA GLU A 34 3.04 21.49 10.14
C GLU A 34 2.22 20.46 9.37
N ARG A 35 2.26 20.46 8.04
CA ARG A 35 1.61 19.43 7.22
C ARG A 35 2.20 18.04 7.48
N ASN A 36 3.52 17.93 7.56
CA ASN A 36 4.18 16.66 7.85
C ASN A 36 3.87 16.15 9.26
N TYR A 37 3.82 17.03 10.27
CA TYR A 37 3.41 16.60 11.61
C TYR A 37 1.96 16.11 11.65
N ARG A 38 1.05 16.80 10.96
CA ARG A 38 -0.36 16.38 10.87
C ARG A 38 -0.52 15.07 10.08
N SER A 39 0.29 14.83 9.05
CA SER A 39 0.22 13.59 8.30
C SER A 39 0.66 12.39 9.14
N VAL A 40 1.72 12.55 9.94
CA VAL A 40 2.16 11.51 10.89
C VAL A 40 1.08 11.23 11.94
N GLU A 41 0.50 12.27 12.55
CA GLU A 41 -0.58 12.08 13.54
C GLU A 41 -1.81 11.38 12.93
N ASN A 42 -2.19 11.73 11.71
CA ASN A 42 -3.27 11.07 11.01
C ASN A 42 -2.93 9.61 10.68
N LEU A 43 -1.69 9.33 10.25
CA LEU A 43 -1.24 7.98 9.97
C LEU A 43 -1.28 7.11 11.23
N GLU A 44 -0.82 7.63 12.37
CA GLU A 44 -0.88 6.94 13.66
C GLU A 44 -2.32 6.64 14.06
N LYS A 45 -3.26 7.59 13.86
CA LYS A 45 -4.69 7.34 14.09
C LYS A 45 -5.22 6.21 13.22
N GLN A 46 -4.93 6.22 11.92
CA GLN A 46 -5.40 5.17 11.02
C GLN A 46 -4.76 3.82 11.34
N LEU A 47 -3.48 3.79 11.70
CA LEU A 47 -2.80 2.58 12.15
C LEU A 47 -3.39 2.06 13.46
N SER A 48 -3.70 2.94 14.41
CA SER A 48 -4.34 2.55 15.68
C SER A 48 -5.73 1.95 15.45
N PHE A 49 -6.51 2.51 14.53
CA PHE A 49 -7.80 1.95 14.12
C PHE A 49 -7.62 0.61 13.41
N PHE A 50 -6.65 0.51 12.50
CA PHE A 50 -6.33 -0.72 11.78
C PHE A 50 -5.97 -1.88 12.71
N LEU A 51 -5.28 -1.57 13.81
CA LEU A 51 -4.88 -2.54 14.83
C LEU A 51 -5.94 -2.74 15.92
N SER A 52 -7.05 -1.99 15.88
CA SER A 52 -8.14 -2.13 16.85
C SER A 52 -8.82 -3.49 16.71
N GLU A 53 -9.31 -4.02 17.82
CA GLU A 53 -10.02 -5.32 17.83
C GLU A 53 -11.24 -5.32 16.91
N ASN A 54 -11.89 -4.17 16.74
CA ASN A 54 -13.04 -4.01 15.85
C ASN A 54 -12.66 -4.27 14.39
N PHE A 55 -11.62 -3.60 13.89
CA PHE A 55 -11.21 -3.74 12.49
C PHE A 55 -10.50 -5.07 12.23
N VAL A 56 -9.73 -5.57 13.20
CA VAL A 56 -9.21 -6.95 13.19
C VAL A 56 -10.36 -7.96 13.09
N GLY A 57 -11.46 -7.73 13.81
CA GLY A 57 -12.67 -8.55 13.73
C GLY A 57 -13.33 -8.52 12.34
N ALA A 58 -13.35 -7.36 11.68
CA ALA A 58 -13.80 -7.23 10.30
C ALA A 58 -12.93 -8.04 9.32
N ARG A 59 -11.60 -7.91 9.39
CA ARG A 59 -10.66 -8.67 8.54
C ARG A 59 -10.74 -10.17 8.78
N ARG A 60 -10.93 -10.62 10.03
CA ARG A 60 -11.17 -12.04 10.33
C ARG A 60 -12.47 -12.55 9.73
N ARG A 61 -13.57 -11.80 9.86
CA ARG A 61 -14.86 -12.17 9.24
C ARG A 61 -14.73 -12.28 7.73
N LEU A 62 -13.97 -11.37 7.11
CA LEU A 62 -13.64 -11.43 5.69
C LEU A 62 -12.87 -12.71 5.34
N ALA A 63 -11.81 -13.02 6.08
CA ALA A 63 -11.03 -14.24 5.88
C ALA A 63 -11.87 -15.52 6.05
N GLN A 64 -12.77 -15.55 7.04
CA GLN A 64 -13.70 -16.66 7.26
C GLN A 64 -14.70 -16.83 6.11
N ALA A 65 -15.18 -15.72 5.54
CA ALA A 65 -16.13 -15.76 4.44
C ALA A 65 -15.48 -16.20 3.12
N ARG A 66 -14.16 -15.97 2.96
CA ARG A 66 -13.43 -16.20 1.71
C ARG A 66 -12.68 -17.52 1.66
N LEU A 67 -12.18 -18.00 2.79
CA LEU A 67 -11.36 -19.22 2.85
C LEU A 67 -12.23 -20.45 3.09
N ASP A 68 -12.17 -21.44 2.19
CA ASP A 68 -12.80 -22.74 2.42
C ASP A 68 -11.96 -23.55 3.42
N VAL A 69 -12.43 -23.61 4.67
CA VAL A 69 -11.77 -24.35 5.76
C VAL A 69 -12.07 -25.87 5.69
N SER A 70 -12.91 -26.31 4.75
CA SER A 70 -13.33 -27.72 4.66
C SER A 70 -12.18 -28.66 4.28
N ASN A 71 -11.16 -28.15 3.59
CA ASN A 71 -9.95 -28.89 3.21
C ASN A 71 -8.71 -28.24 3.84
N GLU A 72 -8.28 -28.72 5.02
CA GLU A 72 -7.10 -28.19 5.73
C GLU A 72 -5.79 -28.30 4.91
N ASP A 73 -5.68 -29.33 4.06
CA ASP A 73 -4.47 -29.60 3.26
C ASP A 73 -4.37 -28.75 1.97
N GLN A 74 -5.50 -28.28 1.43
CA GLN A 74 -5.55 -27.47 0.20
C GLN A 74 -6.60 -26.34 0.37
N PRO A 75 -6.27 -25.29 1.13
CA PRO A 75 -7.15 -24.15 1.29
C PRO A 75 -7.38 -23.48 -0.07
N ALA A 76 -8.66 -23.30 -0.41
CA ALA A 76 -9.09 -22.68 -1.66
C ALA A 76 -9.87 -21.39 -1.38
N LEU A 77 -9.86 -20.50 -2.37
CA LEU A 77 -10.58 -19.22 -2.35
C LEU A 77 -12.01 -19.40 -2.91
N LEU A 78 -13.04 -19.17 -2.10
CA LEU A 78 -14.47 -19.29 -2.47
C LEU A 78 -14.96 -18.18 -3.39
N ALA A 79 -15.30 -18.46 -4.65
CA ALA A 79 -15.66 -17.45 -5.66
C ALA A 79 -16.64 -16.36 -5.13
N TRP A 80 -16.36 -15.09 -5.47
CA TRP A 80 -17.21 -13.96 -5.07
C TRP A 80 -18.55 -13.99 -5.80
N SER A 81 -19.63 -13.76 -5.05
CA SER A 81 -20.90 -13.35 -5.63
C SER A 81 -20.88 -11.83 -5.83
N LEU A 82 -20.98 -11.37 -7.07
CA LEU A 82 -21.04 -9.93 -7.39
C LEU A 82 -22.37 -9.30 -6.95
N GLU A 83 -23.45 -10.08 -6.88
CA GLU A 83 -24.79 -9.59 -6.54
C GLU A 83 -24.99 -9.46 -5.02
N ALA A 84 -24.40 -10.35 -4.22
CA ALA A 84 -24.57 -10.38 -2.77
C ALA A 84 -23.24 -10.64 -2.04
N PRO A 85 -22.26 -9.71 -2.13
CA PRO A 85 -21.01 -9.84 -1.39
C PRO A 85 -21.25 -9.74 0.14
N PRO A 86 -20.46 -10.46 0.96
CA PRO A 86 -20.54 -10.36 2.42
C PRO A 86 -20.27 -8.94 2.92
N VAL A 87 -20.98 -8.54 3.98
CA VAL A 87 -20.84 -7.21 4.59
C VAL A 87 -19.40 -6.90 5.03
N SER A 88 -18.65 -7.91 5.46
CA SER A 88 -17.24 -7.77 5.87
C SER A 88 -16.32 -7.30 4.75
N VAL A 89 -16.70 -7.49 3.47
CA VAL A 89 -15.94 -6.96 2.33
C VAL A 89 -15.98 -5.44 2.36
N PHE A 90 -17.18 -4.87 2.46
CA PHE A 90 -17.37 -3.42 2.50
C PHE A 90 -16.71 -2.79 3.72
N GLU A 91 -16.82 -3.41 4.91
CA GLU A 91 -16.14 -2.90 6.10
C GLU A 91 -14.62 -2.73 5.90
N VAL A 92 -13.99 -3.65 5.16
CA VAL A 92 -12.55 -3.61 4.89
C VAL A 92 -12.21 -2.67 3.73
N LEU A 93 -13.00 -2.69 2.64
CA LEU A 93 -12.79 -1.79 1.50
C LEU A 93 -13.03 -0.33 1.88
N ASP A 94 -14.06 -0.03 2.68
CA ASP A 94 -14.39 1.32 3.13
C ASP A 94 -13.25 1.93 3.97
N PHE A 95 -12.49 1.10 4.70
CA PHE A 95 -11.29 1.57 5.39
C PHE A 95 -10.19 1.99 4.40
N TYR A 96 -9.92 1.19 3.37
CA TYR A 96 -8.91 1.53 2.37
C TYR A 96 -9.35 2.69 1.47
N GLU A 97 -10.64 2.81 1.18
CA GLU A 97 -11.24 3.96 0.53
C GLU A 97 -11.17 5.22 1.41
N HIS A 98 -11.33 5.07 2.72
CA HIS A 98 -11.07 6.18 3.62
C HIS A 98 -9.61 6.64 3.58
N LEU A 99 -8.66 5.70 3.49
CA LEU A 99 -7.23 6.02 3.32
C LEU A 99 -6.98 6.74 1.99
N SER A 100 -7.57 6.28 0.88
CA SER A 100 -7.42 6.93 -0.43
C SER A 100 -7.93 8.37 -0.41
N LEU A 101 -9.07 8.63 0.24
CA LEU A 101 -9.60 9.98 0.44
C LEU A 101 -8.67 10.87 1.26
N LEU A 102 -8.00 10.34 2.29
CA LEU A 102 -7.04 11.10 3.10
C LEU A 102 -5.78 11.44 2.29
N VAL A 103 -5.30 10.51 1.47
CA VAL A 103 -4.18 10.74 0.56
C VAL A 103 -4.54 11.80 -0.48
N LYS A 104 -5.70 11.67 -1.15
CA LYS A 104 -6.20 12.62 -2.15
C LYS A 104 -6.32 14.04 -1.61
N LYS A 105 -6.71 14.20 -0.33
CA LYS A 105 -6.80 15.50 0.36
C LYS A 105 -5.45 16.02 0.88
N GLY A 106 -4.36 15.25 0.74
CA GLY A 106 -3.03 15.60 1.25
C GLY A 106 -2.92 15.54 2.77
N HIS A 107 -3.79 14.77 3.42
CA HIS A 107 -3.72 14.49 4.85
C HIS A 107 -2.78 13.33 5.18
N LEU A 108 -2.49 12.47 4.19
CA LEU A 108 -1.52 11.39 4.28
C LEU A 108 -0.59 11.46 3.06
N ASP A 109 0.66 11.05 3.26
CA ASP A 109 1.60 10.87 2.17
C ASP A 109 1.47 9.45 1.61
N VAL A 110 1.47 9.32 0.28
CA VAL A 110 1.33 8.01 -0.41
C VAL A 110 2.44 7.06 0.01
N TYR A 111 3.67 7.56 0.19
CA TYR A 111 4.81 6.75 0.57
C TYR A 111 4.63 6.14 1.96
N ASP A 112 4.15 6.93 2.91
CA ASP A 112 3.91 6.46 4.28
C ASP A 112 2.78 5.43 4.33
N VAL A 113 1.72 5.64 3.53
CA VAL A 113 0.61 4.69 3.38
C VAL A 113 1.10 3.39 2.73
N TRP A 114 1.86 3.47 1.64
CA TRP A 114 2.50 2.32 1.01
C TRP A 114 3.37 1.56 2.03
N HIS A 115 4.23 2.25 2.75
CA HIS A 115 5.14 1.61 3.70
C HIS A 115 4.41 0.87 4.84
N THR A 116 3.26 1.40 5.25
CA THR A 116 2.52 0.91 6.42
C THR A 116 1.49 -0.17 6.04
N PHE A 117 0.74 0.04 4.96
CA PHE A 117 -0.46 -0.74 4.65
C PHE A 117 -0.35 -1.60 3.40
N TYR A 118 0.63 -1.40 2.52
CA TYR A 118 0.67 -2.08 1.22
C TYR A 118 0.57 -3.61 1.30
N GLU A 119 1.33 -4.24 2.20
CA GLU A 119 1.31 -5.71 2.39
C GLU A 119 -0.04 -6.25 2.91
N TRP A 120 -0.89 -5.38 3.47
CA TRP A 120 -2.23 -5.74 3.96
C TRP A 120 -3.32 -5.38 2.95
N ALA A 121 -3.17 -4.23 2.28
CA ALA A 121 -4.15 -3.72 1.33
C ALA A 121 -4.16 -4.52 0.04
N GLN A 122 -2.98 -4.89 -0.45
CA GLN A 122 -2.85 -5.42 -1.80
C GLN A 122 -3.43 -6.84 -1.98
N PRO A 123 -3.27 -7.81 -1.05
CA PRO A 123 -3.99 -9.08 -1.13
C PRO A 123 -5.50 -8.91 -1.20
N VAL A 124 -6.05 -7.98 -0.41
CA VAL A 124 -7.48 -7.69 -0.37
C VAL A 124 -7.91 -7.03 -1.68
N TYR A 125 -7.17 -6.05 -2.17
CA TYR A 125 -7.49 -5.37 -3.42
C TYR A 125 -7.52 -6.34 -4.61
N VAL A 126 -6.48 -7.15 -4.79
CA VAL A 126 -6.40 -8.13 -5.89
C VAL A 126 -7.53 -9.14 -5.78
N ASP A 127 -7.87 -9.58 -4.56
CA ASP A 127 -8.96 -10.51 -4.34
C ASP A 127 -10.34 -9.92 -4.65
N MET A 128 -10.53 -8.61 -4.39
CA MET A 128 -11.77 -7.87 -4.62
C MET A 128 -11.82 -7.14 -5.97
N GLN A 129 -10.80 -7.30 -6.81
CA GLN A 129 -10.71 -6.63 -8.12
C GLN A 129 -11.98 -6.84 -8.98
N PRO A 130 -12.62 -8.03 -9.02
CA PRO A 130 -13.88 -8.20 -9.73
C PRO A 130 -15.04 -7.34 -9.20
N LEU A 131 -15.02 -6.98 -7.91
CA LEU A 131 -16.01 -6.09 -7.30
C LEU A 131 -15.70 -4.62 -7.57
N ILE A 132 -14.41 -4.26 -7.60
CA ILE A 132 -13.94 -2.87 -7.69
C ILE A 132 -13.83 -2.40 -9.14
N GLU A 133 -13.30 -3.23 -10.04
CA GLU A 133 -12.95 -2.80 -11.41
C GLU A 133 -13.94 -3.32 -12.48
N SER A 134 -14.80 -4.29 -12.16
CA SER A 134 -15.75 -4.82 -13.15
C SER A 134 -16.78 -3.79 -13.54
N ALA A 135 -16.97 -3.57 -14.84
CA ALA A 135 -18.02 -2.70 -15.38
C ALA A 135 -19.45 -3.19 -15.03
N GLU A 136 -19.60 -4.47 -14.69
CA GLU A 136 -20.87 -5.07 -14.26
C GLU A 136 -21.13 -4.86 -12.75
N SER A 137 -20.12 -4.43 -12.00
CA SER A 137 -20.24 -4.18 -10.57
C SER A 137 -20.92 -2.83 -10.31
N MET A 138 -21.97 -2.85 -9.49
CA MET A 138 -22.62 -1.62 -9.00
C MET A 138 -21.73 -0.81 -8.04
N TYR A 139 -20.59 -1.36 -7.60
CA TYR A 139 -19.70 -0.76 -6.61
C TYR A 139 -18.46 -0.12 -7.23
N ALA A 140 -18.25 -0.25 -8.55
CA ALA A 140 -17.03 0.20 -9.19
C ALA A 140 -16.79 1.71 -9.01
N GLU A 141 -17.83 2.53 -9.19
CA GLU A 141 -17.74 3.98 -9.00
C GLU A 141 -17.44 4.38 -7.54
N HIS A 142 -17.76 3.53 -6.56
CA HIS A 142 -17.57 3.86 -5.15
C HIS A 142 -16.09 3.77 -4.71
N TYR A 143 -15.31 2.94 -5.40
CA TYR A 143 -13.93 2.61 -5.03
C TYR A 143 -12.90 3.13 -6.04
N ASP A 144 -13.26 4.13 -6.84
CA ASP A 144 -12.36 4.77 -7.81
C ASP A 144 -11.12 5.38 -7.14
N ASP A 145 -11.28 6.03 -5.97
CA ASP A 145 -10.15 6.62 -5.26
C ASP A 145 -9.22 5.53 -4.69
N LEU A 146 -9.77 4.41 -4.20
CA LEU A 146 -9.01 3.22 -3.84
C LEU A 146 -8.20 2.67 -5.01
N GLU A 147 -8.80 2.48 -6.19
CA GLU A 147 -8.09 2.03 -7.41
C GLU A 147 -6.89 2.94 -7.71
N HIS A 148 -7.10 4.26 -7.67
CA HIS A 148 -6.03 5.24 -7.86
C HIS A 148 -4.92 5.12 -6.80
N LEU A 149 -5.28 4.97 -5.53
CA LEU A 149 -4.30 4.78 -4.45
C LEU A 149 -3.48 3.50 -4.66
N MET A 150 -4.14 2.39 -5.00
CA MET A 150 -3.46 1.10 -5.21
C MET A 150 -2.46 1.18 -6.37
N ARG A 151 -2.83 1.83 -7.48
CA ARG A 151 -1.91 2.08 -8.60
C ARG A 151 -0.68 2.88 -8.18
N GLN A 152 -0.86 3.95 -7.40
CA GLN A 152 0.26 4.73 -6.91
C GLN A 152 1.18 3.92 -5.99
N MET A 153 0.60 3.06 -5.13
CA MET A 153 1.37 2.17 -4.27
C MET A 153 2.12 1.08 -5.07
N ASP A 154 1.51 0.53 -6.12
CA ASP A 154 2.14 -0.42 -7.03
C ASP A 154 3.31 0.21 -7.78
N GLU A 155 3.17 1.44 -8.27
CA GLU A 155 4.28 2.19 -8.88
C GLU A 155 5.48 2.32 -7.92
N ILE A 156 5.23 2.65 -6.65
CA ILE A 156 6.29 2.73 -5.63
C ILE A 156 6.93 1.34 -5.42
N GLN A 157 6.12 0.28 -5.31
CA GLN A 157 6.61 -1.08 -5.11
C GLN A 157 7.47 -1.54 -6.31
N ILE A 158 6.97 -1.36 -7.53
CA ILE A 158 7.64 -1.76 -8.77
C ILE A 158 8.97 -1.03 -8.91
N ASN A 159 8.98 0.30 -8.70
CA ASN A 159 10.21 1.09 -8.73
C ASN A 159 11.23 0.59 -7.69
N ARG A 160 10.78 0.26 -6.48
CA ARG A 160 11.65 -0.27 -5.42
C ARG A 160 12.20 -1.66 -5.76
N MET A 161 11.38 -2.54 -6.33
CA MET A 161 11.78 -3.88 -6.73
C MET A 161 12.74 -3.87 -7.93
N HIS A 162 12.53 -3.00 -8.92
CA HIS A 162 13.48 -2.79 -10.01
C HIS A 162 14.86 -2.39 -9.48
N ASN A 163 14.90 -1.45 -8.54
CA ASN A 163 16.14 -1.03 -7.89
C ASN A 163 16.81 -2.17 -7.09
N GLN A 164 16.03 -3.15 -6.64
CA GLN A 164 16.51 -4.32 -5.88
C GLN A 164 16.71 -5.59 -6.73
N LYS A 165 16.53 -5.52 -8.06
CA LYS A 165 16.53 -6.68 -8.97
C LYS A 165 15.53 -7.79 -8.56
N GLY A 166 14.43 -7.41 -7.92
CA GLY A 166 13.36 -8.32 -7.53
C GLY A 166 12.43 -8.65 -8.71
N ASN A 167 11.82 -9.83 -8.68
CA ASN A 167 10.84 -10.23 -9.68
C ASN A 167 9.45 -9.67 -9.32
N HIS A 168 9.00 -8.63 -10.04
CA HIS A 168 7.72 -7.95 -9.76
C HIS A 168 6.49 -8.80 -10.10
N TRP A 169 6.63 -9.76 -11.02
CA TRP A 169 5.54 -10.65 -11.45
C TRP A 169 5.06 -11.63 -10.36
N ALA A 170 5.82 -11.76 -9.26
CA ALA A 170 5.48 -12.66 -8.14
C ALA A 170 4.70 -11.95 -7.02
N LEU A 171 4.24 -10.71 -7.24
CA LEU A 171 3.81 -9.87 -6.13
C LEU A 171 2.56 -10.42 -5.43
N TRP A 172 1.55 -10.95 -6.13
CA TRP A 172 0.33 -11.46 -5.46
C TRP A 172 -0.30 -12.63 -6.21
N THR A 173 0.23 -13.84 -5.98
CA THR A 173 -0.38 -15.08 -6.47
C THR A 173 -1.58 -15.48 -5.60
N PRO A 174 -2.52 -16.31 -6.12
CA PRO A 174 -3.62 -16.85 -5.32
C PRO A 174 -3.16 -17.50 -4.00
N ASP A 175 -2.04 -18.23 -4.03
CA ASP A 175 -1.44 -18.84 -2.84
C ASP A 175 -1.06 -17.80 -1.77
N ARG A 176 -0.56 -16.64 -2.18
CA ARG A 176 -0.18 -15.55 -1.26
C ARG A 176 -1.42 -14.88 -0.65
N ILE A 177 -2.51 -14.79 -1.40
CA ILE A 177 -3.80 -14.31 -0.90
C ILE A 177 -4.35 -15.29 0.14
N ILE A 178 -4.28 -16.59 -0.14
CA ILE A 178 -4.66 -17.65 0.81
C ILE A 178 -3.81 -17.57 2.09
N GLU A 179 -2.49 -17.42 1.96
CA GLU A 179 -1.60 -17.26 3.11
C GLU A 179 -1.95 -16.01 3.94
N HIS A 180 -2.31 -14.90 3.29
CA HIS A 180 -2.78 -13.69 3.96
C HIS A 180 -4.04 -13.96 4.79
N TYR A 181 -5.06 -14.62 4.23
CA TYR A 181 -6.28 -14.93 4.97
C TYR A 181 -6.07 -15.94 6.10
N ARG A 182 -5.25 -16.97 5.88
CA ARG A 182 -4.84 -17.88 6.97
C ARG A 182 -4.17 -17.11 8.10
N TYR A 183 -3.27 -16.19 7.76
CA TYR A 183 -2.60 -15.37 8.74
C TYR A 183 -3.60 -14.51 9.56
N GLU A 184 -4.61 -13.93 8.92
CA GLU A 184 -5.65 -13.16 9.62
C GLU A 184 -6.45 -14.02 10.61
N LEU A 185 -6.77 -15.27 10.23
CA LEU A 185 -7.44 -16.24 11.11
C LEU A 185 -6.57 -16.64 12.31
N GLU A 186 -5.31 -17.00 12.06
CA GLU A 186 -4.38 -17.52 13.07
C GLU A 186 -3.85 -16.43 14.02
N SER A 187 -3.46 -15.28 13.46
CA SER A 187 -2.69 -14.25 14.17
C SER A 187 -3.54 -13.10 14.70
N GLY A 188 -4.78 -12.98 14.25
CA GLY A 188 -5.67 -11.89 14.66
C GLY A 188 -5.14 -10.51 14.37
N GLY A 189 -4.64 -10.29 13.16
CA GLY A 189 -4.14 -8.99 12.73
C GLY A 189 -2.93 -8.47 13.50
N ARG A 190 -2.26 -9.27 14.35
CA ARG A 190 -0.97 -8.89 14.92
C ARG A 190 0.04 -8.68 13.80
N PRO A 191 0.98 -7.72 13.92
CA PRO A 191 1.93 -7.45 12.84
C PRO A 191 2.76 -8.69 12.51
N ARG A 192 2.75 -9.07 11.22
CA ARG A 192 3.55 -10.17 10.69
C ARG A 192 5.01 -9.85 10.95
N ARG A 193 5.66 -10.56 11.87
CA ARG A 193 7.12 -10.66 11.84
C ARG A 193 7.42 -11.37 10.54
N THR A 194 7.78 -10.62 9.50
CA THR A 194 8.19 -11.16 8.21
C THR A 194 9.32 -12.14 8.49
N ARG A 195 8.98 -13.43 8.55
CA ARG A 195 9.97 -14.50 8.63
C ARG A 195 10.60 -14.47 7.26
N ARG A 196 11.72 -13.76 7.12
CA ARG A 196 12.60 -13.89 5.96
C ARG A 196 12.77 -15.38 5.76
N VAL A 197 12.21 -15.92 4.67
CA VAL A 197 12.55 -17.26 4.21
C VAL A 197 14.07 -17.27 4.13
N PRO A 198 14.76 -18.06 4.96
CA PRO A 198 16.21 -18.06 4.97
C PRO A 198 16.65 -18.36 3.55
N ALA A 199 17.58 -17.57 3.00
CA ALA A 199 18.00 -17.60 1.60
C ALA A 199 18.43 -18.99 1.07
N ARG A 200 18.53 -20.00 1.94
CA ARG A 200 18.70 -21.42 1.61
C ARG A 200 17.43 -22.04 1.04
N GLU A 201 16.28 -21.81 1.67
CA GLU A 201 15.00 -22.42 1.28
C GLU A 201 14.48 -21.85 -0.05
N ALA A 202 14.65 -20.55 -0.29
CA ALA A 202 14.37 -19.94 -1.60
C ALA A 202 15.29 -20.45 -2.72
N ARG A 203 16.53 -20.85 -2.40
CA ARG A 203 17.46 -21.45 -3.36
C ARG A 203 17.10 -22.90 -3.68
N ASP A 204 16.58 -23.63 -2.71
CA ASP A 204 16.18 -25.02 -2.88
C ASP A 204 14.90 -25.11 -3.72
N ILE A 205 13.91 -24.24 -3.46
CA ILE A 205 12.70 -24.09 -4.30
C ILE A 205 13.07 -23.69 -5.74
N ALA A 206 13.97 -22.72 -5.92
CA ALA A 206 14.41 -22.31 -7.26
C ALA A 206 15.13 -23.44 -8.02
N ARG A 207 15.87 -24.30 -7.33
CA ARG A 207 16.53 -25.48 -7.94
C ARG A 207 15.54 -26.56 -8.33
N GLU A 208 14.48 -26.73 -7.54
CA GLU A 208 13.42 -27.70 -7.81
C GLU A 208 12.61 -27.31 -9.05
N VAL A 209 12.23 -26.03 -9.15
CA VAL A 209 11.56 -25.48 -10.33
C VAL A 209 12.43 -25.57 -11.59
N VAL A 210 13.74 -25.28 -11.49
CA VAL A 210 14.66 -25.42 -12.65
C VAL A 210 14.81 -26.89 -13.09
N ARG A 211 14.81 -27.84 -12.14
CA ARG A 211 14.82 -29.27 -12.46
C ARG A 211 13.55 -29.71 -13.15
N GLU A 212 12.40 -29.22 -12.69
CA GLU A 212 11.10 -29.55 -13.27
C GLU A 212 10.99 -29.04 -14.71
N ILE A 213 11.48 -27.82 -14.96
CA ILE A 213 11.57 -27.24 -16.31
C ILE A 213 12.51 -28.06 -17.21
N GLN A 214 13.70 -28.44 -16.71
CA GLN A 214 14.65 -29.26 -17.48
C GLN A 214 14.17 -30.71 -17.73
N GLN A 215 13.29 -31.24 -16.88
CA GLN A 215 12.65 -32.54 -17.12
C GLN A 215 11.47 -32.44 -18.09
N SER A 216 10.82 -31.28 -18.19
CA SER A 216 9.71 -31.03 -19.11
C SER A 216 10.14 -30.69 -20.54
N ASP A 217 11.39 -30.30 -20.77
CA ASP A 217 11.89 -29.91 -22.11
C ASP A 217 13.37 -30.33 -22.34
N PRO A 218 13.63 -31.53 -22.91
CA PRO A 218 14.98 -32.08 -23.03
C PRO A 218 15.89 -31.41 -24.07
N ASP A 219 15.38 -30.44 -24.86
CA ASP A 219 16.15 -29.74 -25.90
C ASP A 219 16.69 -28.36 -25.45
N ALA A 220 16.41 -27.92 -24.22
CA ALA A 220 16.91 -26.64 -23.69
C ALA A 220 18.38 -26.78 -23.21
N GLY A 221 19.33 -26.54 -24.11
CA GLY A 221 20.76 -26.55 -23.82
C GLY A 221 21.20 -25.55 -22.72
N PRO A 222 22.37 -25.78 -22.09
CA PRO A 222 22.77 -25.05 -20.89
C PRO A 222 23.00 -23.55 -21.15
N VAL A 223 22.34 -22.71 -20.35
CA VAL A 223 22.53 -21.26 -20.31
C VAL A 223 23.92 -21.00 -19.71
N LYS A 224 24.84 -20.45 -20.53
CA LYS A 224 26.19 -20.08 -20.11
C LYS A 224 26.13 -18.88 -19.14
N GLU A 225 26.83 -19.01 -18.02
CA GLU A 225 27.00 -18.00 -16.95
C GLU A 225 27.65 -16.69 -17.43
#